data_AF-A0A285BZZ1-F1
#
_entry.id   AF-A0A285BZZ1-F1
#
_cell.length_a   1.000
_cell.length_b   1.000
_cell.length_c   1.000
_cell.angle_alpha   90.00
_cell.angle_beta   90.00
_cell.angle_gamma   90.00
#
_symmetry.space_group_name_H-M   'P 1'
#
loop_
_entity.id
_entity.type
_entity.pdbx_description
1 polymer ?
#
loop_
_entity_poly.entity_id
_entity_poly.type
_entity_poly.pdbx_seq_one_letter_code
_entity_poly.pdbx_strand_id
1 'polypeptide(L)' 'MPVTIDMKGIEVIPTPKIKLANIEDCRREMASVYRDARSGRIDSQDGSRLVYMLSQVSKLIELSDIEKRIEVLENLNNG' A
#
# COMPACT_ATOMS: atom_id res chain seq x y z
N MET A 1 27.48 -36.60 -12.94
CA MET A 1 27.41 -35.98 -14.27
C MET A 1 27.08 -34.50 -14.06
N PRO A 2 27.77 -33.55 -14.72
CA PRO A 2 27.40 -32.14 -14.62
C PRO A 2 26.10 -31.89 -15.38
N VAL A 3 25.21 -31.08 -14.82
CA VAL A 3 23.96 -30.66 -15.46
C VAL A 3 24.19 -29.28 -16.05
N THR A 4 24.09 -29.16 -17.37
CA THR A 4 24.16 -27.88 -18.08
C THR A 4 22.84 -27.15 -17.88
N ILE A 5 22.88 -25.96 -17.27
CA ILE A 5 21.69 -25.11 -17.12
C ILE A 5 21.67 -24.17 -18.32
N ASP A 6 20.77 -24.42 -19.28
CA ASP A 6 20.54 -23.51 -20.40
C ASP A 6 19.89 -22.22 -19.88
N MET A 7 20.62 -21.10 -19.97
CA MET A 7 20.13 -19.74 -19.68
C MET A 7 19.12 -19.25 -20.73
N LYS A 8 17.98 -19.93 -20.87
CA LYS A 8 16.89 -19.42 -21.70
C LYS A 8 16.30 -18.18 -20.99
N GLY A 9 16.38 -17.04 -21.67
CA GLY A 9 16.24 -15.70 -21.12
C GLY A 9 15.10 -15.50 -20.13
N ILE A 10 15.45 -15.05 -18.93
CA ILE A 10 14.49 -14.59 -17.93
C ILE A 10 14.07 -13.18 -18.33
N GLU A 11 12.83 -13.01 -18.79
CA GLU A 11 12.24 -11.70 -19.00
C GLU A 11 11.76 -11.17 -17.65
N VAL A 12 12.44 -10.15 -17.11
CA VAL A 12 12.08 -9.55 -15.83
C VAL A 12 10.88 -8.63 -16.05
N ILE A 13 9.69 -9.10 -15.69
CA ILE A 13 8.48 -8.27 -15.71
C ILE A 13 8.52 -7.37 -14.47
N PRO A 14 8.52 -6.03 -14.61
CA PRO A 14 8.55 -5.16 -13.46
C PRO A 14 7.29 -5.33 -12.60
N THR A 15 7.47 -5.56 -11.31
CA THR A 15 6.35 -5.63 -10.37
C THR A 15 5.59 -4.30 -10.40
N PRO A 16 4.27 -4.32 -10.65
CA PRO A 16 3.46 -3.11 -10.60
C PRO A 16 3.64 -2.40 -9.27
N LYS A 17 3.98 -1.11 -9.29
CA LYS A 17 4.10 -0.32 -8.06
C LYS A 17 2.72 -0.13 -7.43
N ILE A 18 2.57 -0.56 -6.18
CA ILE A 18 1.39 -0.24 -5.37
C ILE A 18 1.42 1.26 -5.10
N LYS A 19 0.42 1.98 -5.61
CA LYS A 19 0.26 3.40 -5.33
C LYS A 19 -0.47 3.54 -3.99
N LEU A 20 0.12 4.28 -3.05
CA LEU A 20 -0.46 4.59 -1.75
C LEU A 20 -0.53 6.12 -1.57
N ALA A 21 -1.06 6.81 -2.59
CA ALA A 21 -1.01 8.26 -2.66
C ALA A 21 -2.15 8.95 -1.89
N ASN A 22 -3.27 8.25 -1.67
CA ASN A 22 -4.45 8.75 -1.00
C ASN A 22 -5.16 7.62 -0.24
N ILE A 23 -6.16 7.99 0.58
CA ILE A 23 -6.92 7.04 1.41
C ILE A 23 -7.64 5.99 0.55
N GLU A 24 -8.16 6.35 -0.63
CA GLU A 24 -8.86 5.40 -1.51
C GLU A 24 -7.93 4.33 -2.07
N ASP A 25 -6.68 4.67 -2.36
CA ASP A 25 -5.67 3.73 -2.80
C ASP A 25 -5.28 2.77 -1.66
N CYS A 26 -5.05 3.28 -0.46
CA CYS A 26 -4.82 2.45 0.72
C CYS A 26 -6.03 1.52 1.02
N ARG A 27 -7.26 2.04 0.88
CA ARG A 27 -8.49 1.27 1.07
C ARG A 27 -8.60 0.12 0.06
N ARG A 28 -8.29 0.38 -1.20
CA ARG A 28 -8.27 -0.66 -2.25
C ARG A 28 -7.25 -1.74 -1.95
N GLU A 29 -6.05 -1.35 -1.53
CA GLU A 29 -4.98 -2.30 -1.20
C GLU A 29 -5.36 -3.15 0.03
N MET A 30 -5.86 -2.53 1.11
CA MET A 30 -6.35 -3.26 2.29
C MET A 30 -7.44 -4.27 1.95
N ALA A 31 -8.36 -3.90 1.05
CA ALA A 31 -9.40 -4.82 0.58
C ALA A 31 -8.83 -5.97 -0.26
N SER A 32 -7.75 -5.74 -1.01
CA SER A 32 -7.04 -6.80 -1.74
C SER A 32 -6.40 -7.80 -0.78
N VAL A 33 -5.63 -7.30 0.19
CA VAL A 33 -4.98 -8.13 1.22
C VAL A 33 -6.02 -8.95 2.01
N TYR A 34 -7.15 -8.35 2.37
CA TYR A 34 -8.23 -9.07 3.05
C TYR A 34 -8.78 -10.23 2.19
N ARG A 35 -9.02 -10.00 0.90
CA ARG A 35 -9.51 -11.06 -0.01
C ARG A 35 -8.47 -12.17 -0.17
N ASP A 36 -7.19 -11.83 -0.26
CA ASP A 36 -6.11 -12.82 -0.35
C ASP A 36 -6.02 -13.66 0.93
N ALA A 37 -6.07 -13.04 2.11
CA ALA A 37 -6.10 -13.74 3.39
C ALA A 37 -7.36 -14.62 3.53
N ARG A 38 -8.53 -14.09 3.16
CA ARG A 38 -9.82 -14.82 3.25
C ARG A 38 -9.87 -16.02 2.32
N SER A 39 -9.21 -15.94 1.16
CA SER A 39 -9.10 -17.04 0.20
C SER A 39 -7.97 -18.02 0.50
N GLY A 40 -7.15 -17.76 1.52
CA GLY A 40 -6.00 -18.60 1.90
C GLY A 40 -4.79 -18.46 0.98
N ARG A 41 -4.75 -17.42 0.12
CA ARG A 41 -3.57 -17.13 -0.73
C ARG A 41 -2.38 -16.62 0.07
N ILE A 42 -2.65 -15.95 1.18
CA ILE A 42 -1.65 -15.54 2.17
C ILE A 42 -2.14 -15.97 3.55
N ASP A 43 -1.20 -16.12 4.49
CA ASP A 43 -1.56 -16.40 5.87
C ASP A 43 -2.33 -15.21 6.49
N SER A 44 -3.33 -15.52 7.30
CA SER A 44 -4.20 -14.51 7.93
C SER A 44 -3.42 -13.56 8.86
N GLN A 45 -2.36 -14.05 9.51
CA GLN A 45 -1.51 -13.27 10.40
C GLN A 45 -0.67 -12.28 9.58
N ASP A 46 -0.10 -12.73 8.46
CA ASP A 46 0.62 -11.87 7.53
C ASP A 46 -0.29 -10.81 6.91
N GLY A 47 -1.49 -11.21 6.47
CA GLY A 47 -2.50 -10.28 5.98
C GLY A 47 -2.87 -9.21 7.02
N SER A 48 -3.02 -9.60 8.29
CA SER A 48 -3.31 -8.67 9.38
C SER A 48 -2.17 -7.67 9.62
N ARG A 49 -0.91 -8.11 9.55
CA ARG A 49 0.27 -7.24 9.66
C ARG A 49 0.32 -6.22 8.51
N LEU A 50 0.05 -6.66 7.29
CA LEU A 50 0.03 -5.79 6.11
C LEU A 50 -1.09 -4.74 6.21
N VAL A 51 -2.30 -5.14 6.59
CA VAL A 51 -3.43 -4.21 6.81
C VAL A 51 -3.10 -3.21 7.91
N TYR A 52 -2.43 -3.64 8.99
CA TYR A 52 -1.98 -2.72 10.03
C TYR A 52 -1.05 -1.64 9.47
N MET A 53 -0.03 -2.01 8.68
CA MET A 53 0.89 -1.05 8.06
C MET A 53 0.15 -0.07 7.15
N LEU A 54 -0.74 -0.56 6.29
CA LEU A 54 -1.58 0.27 5.40
C LEU A 54 -2.48 1.23 6.18
N SER A 55 -3.00 0.80 7.34
CA SER A 55 -3.78 1.68 8.20
C SER A 55 -2.97 2.84 8.78
N GLN A 56 -1.68 2.63 9.09
CA GLN A 56 -0.80 3.71 9.56
C GLN A 56 -0.51 4.72 8.44
N VAL A 57 -0.28 4.23 7.22
CA VAL A 57 -0.13 5.11 6.04
C VAL A 57 -1.40 5.94 5.82
N SER A 58 -2.57 5.32 5.90
CA SER A 58 -3.86 6.01 5.75
C SER A 58 -4.03 7.12 6.78
N LYS A 59 -3.66 6.88 8.05
CA LYS A 59 -3.71 7.89 9.11
C LYS A 59 -2.78 9.07 8.84
N LEU A 60 -1.57 8.83 8.34
CA LEU A 60 -0.63 9.91 8.02
C LEU A 60 -1.12 10.78 6.87
N ILE A 61 -1.76 10.17 5.86
CA ILE A 61 -2.40 10.90 4.76
C ILE A 61 -3.53 11.78 5.31
N GLU A 62 -4.41 11.21 6.11
CA GLU A 62 -5.53 11.94 6.73
C GLU A 62 -5.04 13.10 7.59
N LEU A 63 -4.01 12.87 8.42
CA LEU A 63 -3.41 13.91 9.25
C LEU A 63 -2.84 15.05 8.41
N SER A 64 -2.07 14.72 7.36
CA SER A 64 -1.50 15.72 6.46
C SER A 64 -2.57 16.56 5.76
N ASP A 65 -3.69 15.93 5.36
CA ASP A 65 -4.78 16.65 4.71
C ASP A 65 -5.56 17.54 5.70
N ILE A 66 -5.68 17.12 6.96
CA ILE A 66 -6.24 17.96 8.03
C ILE A 66 -5.33 19.16 8.30
N GLU A 67 -4.02 18.95 8.43
CA GLU A 67 -3.02 20.02 8.65
C GLU A 67 -3.09 21.09 7.55
N LYS A 68 -3.11 20.68 6.27
CA LYS A 68 -3.26 21.62 5.14
C LYS A 68 -4.54 22.43 5.22
N ARG A 69 -5.66 21.80 5.61
CA ARG A 69 -6.95 22.49 5.72
C ARG A 69 -6.96 23.48 6.88
N ILE A 70 -6.31 23.13 8.00
CA ILE A 70 -6.13 24.03 9.14
C ILE A 70 -5.28 25.23 8.73
N GLU A 71 -4.14 25.01 8.07
CA GLU A 71 -3.26 26.06 7.58
C GLU A 71 -4.01 27.07 6.68
N VAL A 72 -4.85 26.57 5.76
CA VAL A 72 -5.70 27.44 4.94
C VAL A 72 -6.64 28.29 5.79
N LEU A 73 -7.29 27.71 6.80
CA LEU A 73 -8.22 28.43 7.67
C LEU A 73 -7.50 29.46 8.55
N GLU A 74 -6.33 29.13 9.09
CA GLU A 74 -5.51 30.04 9.89
C GLU A 74 -5.04 31.23 9.05
N ASN A 75 -4.62 30.99 7.81
CA ASN A 75 -4.22 32.04 6.88
C ASN A 75 -5.39 32.97 6.50
N LEU A 76 -6.62 32.44 6.37
CA LEU A 76 -7.81 33.24 6.09
C LEU A 76 -8.26 34.09 7.28
N ASN A 77 -8.06 33.60 8.50
CA ASN A 77 -8.54 34.27 9.71
C ASN A 77 -7.51 35.26 10.30
N ASN A 78 -6.24 35.13 9.92
CA ASN A 78 -5.14 35.97 10.40
C ASN A 78 -4.70 37.06 9.39
N GLY A 79 -5.42 37.21 8.26
CA GLY A 79 -5.23 38.28 7.27
C GLY A 79 -6.37 39.29 7.31
#